data_AF-G8Y2K9-F1
#
_entry.id   AF-G8Y2K9-F1
#
_cell.length_a   1.000
_cell.length_b   1.000
_cell.length_c   1.000
_cell.angle_alpha   90.00
_cell.angle_beta   90.00
_cell.angle_gamma   90.00
#
_symmetry.space_group_name_H-M   'P 1'
#
loop_
_entity.id
_entity.type
_entity.pdbx_description
1 polymer ?
#
loop_
_entity_poly.entity_id
_entity_poly.type
_entity_poly.pdbx_seq_one_letter_code
_entity_poly.pdbx_strand_id
1 'polypeptide(L)'
;MELTANQRTALHLDSISRSVGLNPFCSVYREALEKHAEHKGVVLPDGYVGSTFCPQCGWVVVGGVTSRTRLVAAPGSGAGRVLERRCLRCSSVSKSELADAHRNDEPSADAGQQRAATMSEGQRAKERAKKRKRNTLAGLLDKKERDGGKKSKTLDLMDFMK
;
A
#
# COMPACT_ATOMS: atom_id res chain seq x y z
N MET A 1 1.52 -12.18 -28.01
CA MET A 1 0.98 -10.87 -28.43
C MET A 1 2.17 -10.05 -28.93
N GLU A 2 2.27 -9.78 -30.22
CA GLU A 2 3.42 -9.06 -30.76
C GLU A 2 3.17 -7.54 -30.69
N LEU A 3 4.11 -6.81 -30.11
CA LEU A 3 4.06 -5.34 -30.05
C LEU A 3 4.36 -4.75 -31.43
N THR A 4 3.60 -3.73 -31.82
CA THR A 4 3.88 -2.98 -33.05
C THR A 4 5.20 -2.22 -32.94
N ALA A 5 5.85 -1.90 -34.07
CA ALA A 5 7.10 -1.15 -34.06
C ALA A 5 6.97 0.19 -33.32
N ASN A 6 5.85 0.90 -33.50
CA ASN A 6 5.58 2.17 -32.83
C ASN A 6 5.48 2.01 -31.30
N GLN A 7 4.83 0.93 -30.83
CA GLN A 7 4.74 0.60 -29.41
C GLN A 7 6.11 0.23 -28.82
N ARG A 8 6.95 -0.48 -29.56
CA ARG A 8 8.33 -0.79 -29.12
C ARG A 8 9.16 0.49 -28.94
N THR A 9 9.07 1.43 -29.87
CA THR A 9 9.76 2.72 -29.76
C THR A 9 9.27 3.51 -28.55
N ALA A 10 7.95 3.55 -28.32
CA ALA A 10 7.38 4.21 -27.14
C ALA A 10 7.89 3.57 -25.83
N LEU A 11 7.88 2.24 -25.75
CA LEU A 11 8.42 1.49 -24.60
C LEU A 11 9.92 1.74 -24.42
N HIS A 12 10.67 1.88 -25.50
CA HIS A 12 12.10 2.17 -25.45
C HIS A 12 12.38 3.58 -24.90
N LEU A 13 11.64 4.59 -25.37
CA LEU A 13 11.73 5.96 -24.85
C LEU A 13 11.39 6.03 -23.36
N ASP A 14 10.33 5.34 -22.95
CA ASP A 14 9.97 5.21 -21.54
C ASP A 14 11.08 4.53 -20.72
N SER A 15 11.60 3.40 -21.20
CA SER A 15 12.67 2.65 -20.53
C SER A 15 13.92 3.50 -20.34
N ILE A 16 14.34 4.26 -21.36
CA ILE A 16 15.50 5.16 -21.25
C ILE A 16 15.22 6.27 -20.23
N SER A 17 14.03 6.86 -20.26
CA SER A 17 13.66 7.93 -19.34
C SER A 17 13.69 7.49 -17.87
N ARG A 18 13.48 6.19 -17.60
CA ARG A 18 13.42 5.58 -16.26
C ARG A 18 14.68 4.79 -15.88
N SER A 19 15.59 4.54 -16.83
CA SER A 19 16.78 3.70 -16.65
C SER A 19 17.68 4.17 -15.50
N VAL A 20 17.79 5.49 -15.31
CA VAL A 20 18.57 6.10 -14.22
C VAL A 20 17.72 7.18 -13.57
N GLY A 21 17.41 7.01 -12.29
CA GLY A 21 16.52 7.93 -11.55
C GLY A 21 17.01 9.37 -11.48
N LEU A 22 18.32 9.61 -11.59
CA LEU A 22 18.94 10.94 -11.60
C LEU A 22 19.37 11.41 -12.99
N ASN A 23 18.84 10.79 -14.06
CA ASN A 23 19.19 11.17 -15.41
C ASN A 23 18.76 12.63 -15.69
N PRO A 24 19.68 13.53 -16.09
CA PRO A 24 19.32 14.91 -16.42
C PRO A 24 18.44 15.00 -17.67
N PHE A 25 18.45 13.96 -18.52
CA PHE A 25 17.72 13.90 -19.79
C PHE A 25 16.32 13.29 -19.68
N CYS A 26 15.85 12.89 -18.48
CA CYS A 26 14.49 12.33 -18.32
C CYS A 26 13.41 13.21 -18.95
N SER A 27 13.51 14.53 -18.80
CA SER A 27 12.53 15.47 -19.32
C SER A 27 12.50 15.47 -20.85
N VAL A 28 13.65 15.30 -21.49
CA VAL A 28 13.79 15.23 -22.96
C VAL A 28 13.14 13.94 -23.47
N TYR A 29 13.41 12.81 -22.81
CA TYR A 29 12.81 11.53 -23.19
C TYR A 29 11.30 11.46 -22.90
N ARG A 30 10.84 12.13 -21.84
CA ARG A 30 9.40 12.30 -21.57
C ARG A 30 8.73 13.07 -22.71
N GLU A 31 9.29 14.20 -23.11
CA GLU A 31 8.75 15.01 -24.20
C GLU A 31 8.78 14.25 -25.54
N ALA A 32 9.86 13.51 -25.81
CA ALA A 32 9.95 12.65 -26.97
C ALA A 32 8.90 11.52 -26.95
N LEU A 33 8.63 10.93 -25.78
CA LEU A 33 7.59 9.91 -25.60
C LEU A 33 6.19 10.50 -25.88
N GLU A 34 5.87 11.66 -25.32
CA GLU A 34 4.59 12.36 -25.53
C GLU A 34 4.39 12.68 -27.02
N LYS A 35 5.37 13.32 -27.66
CA LYS A 35 5.31 13.64 -29.10
C LYS A 35 5.18 12.39 -29.97
N HIS A 36 5.92 11.32 -29.64
CA HIS A 36 5.83 10.06 -30.39
C HIS A 36 4.47 9.39 -30.19
N ALA A 37 3.91 9.42 -28.98
CA ALA A 37 2.60 8.88 -28.69
C ALA A 37 1.49 9.63 -29.45
N GLU A 38 1.53 10.96 -29.46
CA GLU A 38 0.62 11.81 -30.22
C GLU A 38 0.74 11.59 -31.73
N HIS A 39 1.97 11.63 -32.27
CA HIS A 39 2.19 11.52 -33.72
C HIS A 39 1.88 10.13 -34.27
N LYS A 40 2.18 9.06 -33.51
CA LYS A 40 1.99 7.67 -33.97
C LYS A 40 0.70 7.04 -33.46
N GLY A 41 -0.14 7.78 -32.73
CA GLY A 41 -1.39 7.29 -32.18
C GLY A 41 -1.19 6.15 -31.17
N VAL A 42 -0.10 6.16 -30.40
CA VAL A 42 0.13 5.18 -29.34
C VAL A 42 -0.65 5.62 -28.11
N VAL A 43 -1.65 4.82 -27.72
CA VAL A 43 -2.43 5.08 -26.52
C VAL A 43 -1.60 4.75 -25.28
N LEU A 44 -1.31 5.77 -24.46
CA LEU A 44 -0.73 5.59 -23.14
C LEU A 44 -1.85 5.36 -22.11
N PRO A 45 -1.60 4.62 -21.02
CA PRO A 45 -2.58 4.49 -19.95
C PRO A 45 -2.98 5.85 -19.36
N ASP A 46 -4.23 5.97 -18.93
CA ASP A 46 -4.75 7.21 -18.36
C ASP A 46 -3.91 7.66 -17.17
N GLY A 47 -3.50 8.93 -17.18
CA GLY A 47 -2.67 9.50 -16.13
C GLY A 47 -1.24 8.91 -16.05
N TYR A 48 -0.79 8.11 -17.04
CA TYR A 48 0.55 7.52 -17.04
C TYR A 48 1.65 8.57 -16.87
N VAL A 49 1.59 9.64 -17.66
CA VAL A 49 2.58 10.73 -17.62
C VAL A 49 2.56 11.44 -16.26
N GLY A 50 1.38 11.78 -15.75
CA GLY A 50 1.22 12.50 -14.47
C GLY A 50 1.60 11.67 -13.25
N SER A 51 1.53 10.35 -13.35
CA SER A 51 1.93 9.42 -12.28
C SER A 51 3.39 9.00 -12.36
N THR A 52 4.00 9.02 -13.55
CA THR A 52 5.39 8.57 -13.77
C THR A 52 6.39 9.71 -13.77
N PHE A 53 5.98 10.92 -14.16
CA PHE A 53 6.84 12.10 -14.23
C PHE A 53 6.28 13.24 -13.42
N CYS A 54 7.19 14.12 -12.97
CA CYS A 54 6.81 15.38 -12.36
C CYS A 54 6.16 16.28 -13.43
N PRO A 55 4.94 16.80 -13.22
CA PRO A 55 4.27 17.64 -14.21
C PRO A 55 5.05 18.93 -14.49
N GLN A 56 5.69 19.50 -13.47
CA GLN A 56 6.44 20.76 -13.57
C GLN A 56 7.79 20.61 -14.27
N CYS A 57 8.70 19.78 -13.74
CA CYS A 57 10.08 19.68 -14.25
C CYS A 57 10.36 18.48 -15.16
N GLY A 58 9.37 17.59 -15.37
CA GLY A 58 9.52 16.40 -16.23
C GLY A 58 10.46 15.33 -15.69
N TRP A 59 10.89 15.41 -14.44
CA TRP A 59 11.75 14.38 -13.86
C TRP A 59 10.95 13.11 -13.54
N VAL A 60 11.58 11.95 -13.70
CA VAL A 60 10.95 10.66 -13.34
C VAL A 60 10.63 10.64 -11.85
N VAL A 61 9.47 10.12 -11.50
CA VAL A 61 9.03 9.95 -10.11
C VAL A 61 9.45 8.57 -9.63
N VAL A 62 10.46 8.55 -8.75
CA VAL A 62 10.91 7.37 -8.02
C VAL A 62 10.77 7.69 -6.54
N GLY A 63 9.97 6.89 -5.84
CA GLY A 63 9.71 7.08 -4.41
C GLY A 63 11.00 6.93 -3.61
N GLY A 64 11.30 7.92 -2.76
CA GLY A 64 12.51 7.95 -1.93
C GLY A 64 13.77 8.45 -2.64
N VAL A 65 13.76 8.58 -3.97
CA VAL A 65 14.94 9.03 -4.75
C VAL A 65 14.71 10.42 -5.34
N THR A 66 13.68 10.58 -6.18
CA THR A 66 13.35 11.86 -6.84
C THR A 66 12.04 12.45 -6.34
N SER A 67 11.28 11.69 -5.57
CA SER A 67 10.01 12.11 -5.00
C SER A 67 9.83 11.62 -3.57
N ARG A 68 9.16 12.42 -2.77
CA ARG A 68 8.72 12.06 -1.42
C ARG A 68 7.22 11.90 -1.42
N THR A 69 6.76 10.70 -1.09
CA THR A 69 5.33 10.38 -0.99
C THR A 69 4.93 10.30 0.48
N ARG A 70 3.80 10.91 0.86
CA ARG A 70 3.23 10.87 2.20
C ARG A 70 1.72 10.75 2.14
N LEU A 71 1.12 10.16 3.17
CA LEU A 71 -0.32 10.26 3.41
C LEU A 71 -0.57 11.48 4.30
N VAL A 72 -1.43 12.38 3.85
CA VAL A 72 -1.78 13.61 4.56
C VAL A 72 -3.29 13.63 4.79
N ALA A 73 -3.74 14.17 5.92
CA ALA A 73 -5.16 14.35 6.18
C ALA A 73 -5.77 15.30 5.13
N ALA A 74 -6.93 14.93 4.60
CA ALA A 74 -7.68 15.77 3.67
C ALA A 74 -8.12 17.05 4.39
N PRO A 75 -7.88 18.25 3.82
CA PRO A 75 -8.42 19.47 4.38
C PRO A 75 -9.94 19.48 4.19
N GLY A 76 -10.71 19.27 5.27
CA GLY A 76 -12.16 19.45 5.27
C GLY A 76 -13.02 18.18 5.45
N SER A 77 -12.45 16.98 5.55
CA SER A 77 -13.22 15.77 5.93
C SER A 77 -12.55 15.04 7.08
N GLY A 78 -13.30 14.77 8.14
CA GLY A 78 -12.79 14.26 9.43
C GLY A 78 -12.14 12.86 9.41
N ALA A 79 -11.99 12.24 8.24
CA ALA A 79 -11.33 10.93 8.10
C ALA A 79 -10.67 10.67 6.73
N GLY A 80 -10.69 11.63 5.79
CA GLY A 80 -10.10 11.44 4.48
C GLY A 80 -8.57 11.47 4.53
N ARG A 81 -7.90 10.52 3.89
CA ARG A 81 -6.44 10.57 3.65
C ARG A 81 -6.21 10.81 2.16
N VAL A 82 -5.27 11.68 1.86
CA VAL A 82 -4.85 12.02 0.49
C VAL A 82 -3.39 11.62 0.34
N LEU A 83 -3.04 11.08 -0.82
CA LEU A 83 -1.66 10.79 -1.17
C LEU A 83 -1.02 12.08 -1.69
N GLU A 84 -0.09 12.62 -0.91
CA GLU A 84 0.72 13.77 -1.29
C GLU A 84 2.06 13.28 -1.84
N ARG A 85 2.44 13.80 -3.00
CA ARG A 85 3.72 13.53 -3.63
C ARG A 85 4.46 14.83 -3.90
N ARG A 86 5.68 14.95 -3.37
CA ARG A 86 6.55 16.10 -3.54
C ARG A 86 7.76 15.75 -4.40
N CYS A 87 8.00 16.50 -5.48
CA CYS A 87 9.22 16.38 -6.26
C CYS A 87 10.41 16.92 -5.46
N LEU A 88 11.53 16.19 -5.40
CA LEU A 88 12.74 16.62 -4.68
C LEU A 88 13.60 17.62 -5.49
N ARG A 89 13.32 17.81 -6.78
CA ARG A 89 14.02 18.79 -7.65
C ARG A 89 13.42 20.17 -7.60
N CYS A 90 12.14 20.28 -7.97
CA CYS A 90 11.44 21.56 -8.08
C CYS A 90 10.48 21.83 -6.92
N SER A 91 10.40 20.93 -5.92
CA SER A 91 9.51 21.05 -4.76
C SER A 91 8.00 21.09 -5.06
N SER A 92 7.59 20.88 -6.31
CA SER A 92 6.17 20.83 -6.69
C SER A 92 5.45 19.69 -5.98
N VAL A 93 4.23 19.95 -5.54
CA VAL A 93 3.40 18.99 -4.81
C VAL A 93 2.20 18.61 -5.69
N SER A 94 1.98 17.31 -5.86
CA SER A 94 0.76 16.76 -6.43
C SER A 94 0.00 15.96 -5.36
N LYS A 95 -1.33 16.08 -5.40
CA LYS A 95 -2.24 15.38 -4.49
C LYS A 95 -3.11 14.46 -5.34
N SER A 96 -3.22 13.20 -4.93
CA SER A 96 -4.10 12.22 -5.55
C SER A 96 -4.96 11.58 -4.48
N GLU A 97 -6.23 11.42 -4.78
CA GLU A 97 -7.16 10.68 -3.95
C GLU A 97 -6.73 9.21 -3.90
N LEU A 98 -6.85 8.58 -2.73
CA LEU A 98 -6.74 7.14 -2.65
C LEU A 98 -8.03 6.59 -3.22
N ALA A 99 -7.96 5.82 -4.30
CA ALA A 99 -9.10 5.02 -4.72
C ALA A 99 -9.49 4.14 -3.53
N ASP A 100 -10.74 4.26 -3.08
CA ASP A 100 -11.31 3.39 -2.06
C ASP A 100 -11.32 1.97 -2.63
N ALA A 101 -10.23 1.24 -2.43
CA ALA A 101 -10.19 -0.19 -2.66
C ALA A 101 -11.22 -0.79 -1.71
N HIS A 102 -12.41 -1.08 -2.25
CA HIS A 102 -13.46 -1.87 -1.64
C HIS A 102 -13.47 -1.83 -0.10
N ARG A 103 -14.37 -1.01 0.47
CA ARG A 103 -15.00 -1.35 1.75
C ARG A 103 -15.79 -2.66 1.55
N ASN A 104 -15.09 -3.78 1.37
CA ASN A 104 -15.68 -5.10 1.54
C ASN A 104 -15.85 -5.28 3.04
N ASP A 105 -17.12 -5.28 3.42
CA ASP A 105 -17.66 -5.65 4.72
C ASP A 105 -17.06 -4.93 5.92
N GLU A 106 -17.88 -4.06 6.50
CA GLU A 106 -17.99 -4.03 7.95
C GLU A 106 -17.89 -5.46 8.52
N PRO A 107 -16.89 -5.79 9.37
CA PRO A 107 -17.28 -6.57 10.53
C PRO A 107 -18.09 -5.59 11.36
N SER A 108 -19.41 -5.64 11.21
CA SER A 108 -20.34 -4.90 12.04
C SER A 108 -19.82 -4.95 13.47
N ALA A 109 -19.36 -3.81 13.97
CA ALA A 109 -18.88 -3.68 15.35
C ALA A 109 -20.04 -3.70 16.34
N ASP A 110 -21.23 -4.15 15.90
CA ASP A 110 -22.47 -4.15 16.65
C ASP A 110 -22.86 -5.53 17.19
N ALA A 111 -21.88 -6.43 17.36
CA ALA A 111 -22.05 -7.67 18.13
C ALA A 111 -21.19 -7.72 19.41
N GLY A 112 -20.45 -6.63 19.71
CA GLY A 112 -19.60 -6.54 20.91
C GLY A 112 -20.15 -5.67 22.03
N GLN A 113 -21.08 -4.74 21.74
CA GLN A 113 -21.52 -3.72 22.70
C GLN A 113 -22.84 -4.04 23.42
N GLN A 114 -23.61 -5.05 23.00
CA GLN A 114 -24.88 -5.38 23.64
C GLN A 114 -24.79 -6.35 24.83
N ARG A 115 -23.61 -6.91 25.17
CA ARG A 115 -23.44 -7.74 26.38
C ARG A 115 -22.80 -7.03 27.57
N ALA A 116 -22.44 -5.76 27.42
CA ALA A 116 -21.82 -5.00 28.50
C ALA A 116 -22.83 -4.33 29.44
N ALA A 117 -24.10 -4.20 29.07
CA ALA A 117 -25.06 -3.41 29.84
C ALA A 117 -25.58 -4.06 31.15
N THR A 118 -25.26 -5.33 31.43
CA THR A 118 -25.85 -6.06 32.57
C THR A 118 -24.84 -6.67 33.55
N MET A 119 -23.59 -6.19 33.59
CA MET A 119 -22.61 -6.68 34.57
C MET A 119 -22.02 -5.57 35.43
N SER A 120 -22.15 -5.76 36.75
CA SER A 120 -21.60 -4.88 37.79
C SER A 120 -20.08 -4.72 37.65
N GLU A 121 -19.57 -3.57 38.07
CA GLU A 121 -18.17 -3.17 37.92
C GLU A 121 -17.18 -4.18 38.55
N GLY A 122 -17.60 -4.84 39.64
CA GLY A 122 -16.86 -5.93 40.28
C GLY A 122 -16.71 -7.19 39.43
N GLN A 123 -17.67 -7.51 38.56
CA GLN A 123 -17.60 -8.67 37.66
C GLN A 123 -16.64 -8.39 36.49
N ARG A 124 -16.62 -7.17 35.97
CA ARG A 124 -15.69 -6.75 34.91
C ARG A 124 -14.22 -6.74 35.37
N ALA A 125 -13.97 -6.39 36.63
CA ALA A 125 -12.63 -6.44 37.22
C ALA A 125 -12.14 -7.90 37.38
N LYS A 126 -13.03 -8.80 37.84
CA LYS A 126 -12.75 -10.24 37.96
C LYS A 126 -12.46 -10.90 36.60
N GLU A 127 -13.17 -10.52 35.53
CA GLU A 127 -12.87 -11.03 34.18
C GLU A 127 -11.52 -10.55 33.65
N ARG A 128 -11.18 -9.27 33.85
CA ARG A 128 -9.87 -8.73 33.45
C ARG A 128 -8.74 -9.42 34.21
N ALA A 129 -8.90 -9.67 35.51
CA ALA A 129 -7.95 -10.43 36.31
C ALA A 129 -7.82 -11.88 35.83
N LYS A 130 -8.93 -12.54 35.48
CA LYS A 130 -8.94 -13.92 34.95
C LYS A 130 -8.28 -14.02 33.57
N LYS A 131 -8.46 -13.03 32.70
CA LYS A 131 -7.74 -12.93 31.41
C LYS A 131 -6.24 -12.73 31.59
N ARG A 132 -5.82 -11.89 32.55
CA ARG A 132 -4.39 -11.69 32.88
C ARG A 132 -3.74 -12.97 33.42
N LYS A 133 -4.44 -13.73 34.26
CA LYS A 133 -3.97 -15.04 34.78
C LYS A 133 -3.88 -16.14 33.70
N ARG A 134 -4.56 -15.99 32.55
CA ARG A 134 -4.47 -16.92 31.42
C ARG A 134 -3.35 -16.57 30.43
N ASN A 135 -2.79 -15.36 30.52
CA ASN A 135 -1.71 -14.87 29.64
C ASN A 135 -0.35 -14.86 30.35
N THR A 136 -0.22 -15.67 31.40
CA THR A 136 1.04 -15.91 32.12
C THR A 136 1.56 -17.28 31.69
N LEU A 137 2.89 -17.42 31.57
CA LEU A 137 3.55 -18.64 31.09
C LEU A 137 3.08 -19.91 31.81
N ALA A 138 2.86 -19.85 33.13
CA ALA A 138 2.30 -20.96 33.91
C ALA A 138 0.90 -21.39 33.43
N GLY A 139 0.03 -20.44 33.04
CA GLY A 139 -1.30 -20.73 32.51
C GLY A 139 -1.31 -21.25 31.06
N LEU A 140 -0.25 -20.95 30.28
CA LEU A 140 -0.05 -21.54 28.95
C LEU A 140 0.49 -22.97 29.04
N LEU A 141 1.34 -23.26 30.03
CA LEU A 141 1.86 -24.59 30.30
C LEU A 141 0.77 -25.52 30.84
N ASP A 142 -0.05 -25.09 31.81
CA ASP A 142 -1.21 -25.85 32.29
C ASP A 142 -2.21 -26.16 31.18
N LYS A 143 -2.38 -25.23 30.22
CA LYS A 143 -3.27 -25.44 29.07
C LYS A 143 -2.66 -26.41 28.06
N LYS A 144 -1.33 -26.39 27.87
CA LYS A 144 -0.60 -27.33 27.02
C LYS A 144 -0.57 -28.74 27.60
N GLU A 145 -0.52 -28.89 28.93
CA GLU A 145 -0.66 -30.21 29.58
C GLU A 145 -2.09 -30.74 29.51
N ARG A 146 -3.11 -29.87 29.62
CA ARG A 146 -4.53 -30.26 29.46
C ARG A 146 -4.93 -30.53 28.01
N ASP A 147 -4.29 -29.89 27.04
CA ASP A 147 -4.40 -30.19 25.61
C ASP A 147 -3.50 -31.35 25.18
N GLY A 148 -3.14 -32.22 26.14
CA GLY A 148 -2.53 -33.52 25.90
C GLY A 148 -3.42 -34.40 25.03
N GLY A 149 -3.16 -34.38 23.72
CA GLY A 149 -3.60 -35.42 22.79
C GLY A 149 -4.54 -34.97 21.69
N LYS A 150 -4.13 -34.02 20.84
CA LYS A 150 -4.43 -34.02 19.38
C LYS A 150 -3.65 -32.92 18.64
N LYS A 151 -2.61 -33.35 17.94
CA LYS A 151 -1.95 -32.70 16.78
C LYS A 151 -1.48 -31.26 17.01
N SER A 152 -0.33 -31.10 17.67
CA SER A 152 0.53 -29.95 17.37
C SER A 152 0.97 -30.07 15.91
N LYS A 153 0.48 -29.16 15.06
CA LYS A 153 1.12 -28.83 13.77
C LYS A 153 2.44 -28.12 14.09
N THR A 154 3.43 -28.88 14.55
CA THR A 154 4.83 -28.55 14.33
C THR A 154 5.07 -28.75 12.84
N LEU A 155 5.38 -27.65 12.14
CA LEU A 155 5.81 -27.67 10.75
C LEU A 155 6.99 -28.63 10.63
N ASP A 156 6.77 -29.76 9.95
CA ASP A 156 7.80 -30.76 9.70
C ASP A 156 8.56 -30.33 8.44
N LEU A 157 9.90 -30.26 8.55
CA LEU A 157 10.77 -29.70 7.51
C LEU A 157 10.73 -30.54 6.21
N MET A 158 10.31 -31.79 6.31
CA MET A 158 10.28 -32.75 5.21
C MET A 158 9.11 -32.54 4.23
N ASP A 159 8.07 -31.79 4.61
CA ASP A 159 6.95 -31.46 3.70
C ASP A 159 7.31 -30.35 2.69
N PHE A 160 8.44 -29.66 2.88
CA PHE A 160 8.91 -28.59 1.98
C PHE A 160 9.86 -29.06 0.87
N MET A 161 10.33 -30.31 0.91
CA MET A 161 11.34 -30.84 -0.02
C MET A 161 10.81 -31.89 -1.01
N LYS A 162 9.51 -31.86 -1.33
CA LYS A 162 8.93 -32.59 -2.45
C LYS A 162 8.50 -31.66 -3.57
#